data_AF-A0A369PSB5-F1
#
_entry.id   AF-A0A369PSB5-F1
#
_cell.length_a   1.000
_cell.length_b   1.000
_cell.length_c   1.000
_cell.angle_alpha   90.00
_cell.angle_beta   90.00
_cell.angle_gamma   90.00
#
_symmetry.space_group_name_H-M   'P 1'
#
loop_
_entity.id
_entity.type
_entity.pdbx_description
1 polymer ?
#
loop_
_entity_poly.entity_id
_entity_poly.type
_entity_poly.pdbx_seq_one_letter_code
_entity_poly.pdbx_strand_id
1 'polypeptide(L)' 'MRKILAVICTLITLFALKETINIFITNETDIVKQRSIFIVIALSIAIPLVILSLWLWKPRHNQDQKKQN' A
#
# COMPACT_ATOMS: atom_id res chain seq x y z
N MET A 1 -14.89 -9.67 -4.22
CA MET A 1 -14.26 -9.29 -2.94
C MET A 1 -12.76 -9.02 -3.04
N ARG A 2 -11.90 -10.00 -3.39
CA ARG A 2 -10.43 -9.81 -3.43
C ARG A 2 -9.92 -8.72 -4.40
N LYS A 3 -10.52 -8.59 -5.59
CA LYS A 3 -10.17 -7.54 -6.56
C LYS A 3 -10.43 -6.12 -6.02
N ILE A 4 -11.48 -5.93 -5.20
CA ILE A 4 -11.88 -4.62 -4.67
C ILE A 4 -10.84 -4.11 -3.66
N LEU A 5 -10.37 -5.00 -2.79
CA LEU A 5 -9.30 -4.71 -1.83
C LEU A 5 -7.96 -4.38 -2.52
N ALA A 6 -7.64 -5.04 -3.64
CA ALA A 6 -6.46 -4.69 -4.44
C ALA A 6 -6.57 -3.26 -5.02
N VAL A 7 -7.75 -2.87 -5.51
CA VAL A 7 -8.03 -1.50 -5.97
C VAL A 7 -7.92 -0.49 -4.83
N ILE A 8 -8.53 -0.77 -3.66
CA ILE A 8 -8.44 0.10 -2.47
C ILE A 8 -6.99 0.26 -2.02
N CYS A 9 -6.22 -0.83 -1.99
CA CYS A 9 -4.81 -0.77 -1.59
C CYS A 9 -4.01 0.11 -2.56
N THR A 10 -4.27 0.00 -3.86
CA THR A 10 -3.63 0.83 -4.89
C THR A 10 -3.98 2.32 -4.72
N LEU A 11 -5.23 2.65 -4.37
CA LEU A 11 -5.66 4.03 -4.08
C LEU A 11 -4.98 4.60 -2.84
N ILE A 12 -4.85 3.80 -1.77
CA ILE A 12 -4.16 4.22 -0.54
C ILE A 12 -2.67 4.48 -0.82
N THR A 13 -2.02 3.62 -1.62
CA THR A 13 -0.64 3.84 -2.05
C THR A 13 -0.51 5.14 -2.87
N LEU A 14 -1.43 5.42 -3.79
CA LEU A 14 -1.44 6.66 -4.54
C LEU A 14 -1.59 7.90 -3.64
N PHE A 15 -2.46 7.82 -2.64
CA PHE A 15 -2.68 8.88 -1.67
C PHE A 15 -1.44 9.15 -0.81
N ALA A 16 -0.79 8.09 -0.33
CA ALA A 16 0.46 8.19 0.41
C ALA A 16 1.59 8.82 -0.44
N LEU A 17 1.67 8.47 -1.73
CA LEU A 17 2.60 9.11 -2.67
C LEU A 17 2.30 10.60 -2.85
N LYS A 18 1.03 10.99 -3.02
CA LYS A 18 0.62 12.40 -3.13
C LYS A 18 1.03 13.20 -1.88
N GLU A 19 0.75 12.66 -0.69
CA GLU A 19 1.16 13.30 0.57
C GLU A 19 2.68 13.40 0.68
N THR A 20 3.41 12.36 0.27
CA THR A 20 4.88 12.38 0.25
C THR A 20 5.41 13.47 -0.69
N ILE A 21 4.84 13.61 -1.89
CA ILE A 21 5.22 14.66 -2.86
C ILE A 21 4.88 16.05 -2.29
N ASN A 22 3.73 16.21 -1.66
CA ASN A 22 3.32 17.46 -1.03
C ASN A 22 4.31 17.86 0.09
N ILE A 23 4.67 16.92 0.96
CA ILE A 23 5.71 17.09 1.99
C ILE A 23 7.08 17.43 1.37
N PHE A 24 7.36 16.93 0.16
CA PHE A 24 8.62 17.16 -0.54
C PHE A 24 8.70 18.50 -1.28
N ILE A 25 7.57 19.01 -1.78
CA ILE A 25 7.47 20.29 -2.49
C ILE A 25 7.31 21.45 -1.52
N THR A 26 6.62 21.24 -0.40
CA THR A 26 6.43 22.29 0.61
C THR A 26 7.76 22.57 1.32
N ASN A 27 8.15 23.86 1.35
CA ASN A 27 9.37 24.36 2.02
C ASN A 27 9.10 24.82 3.46
N GLU A 28 7.96 24.40 4.04
CA GLU A 28 7.60 24.71 5.41
C GLU A 28 8.63 24.07 6.36
N THR A 29 9.33 24.89 7.15
CA THR A 29 10.48 24.48 7.98
C THR A 29 10.15 23.36 8.97
N ASP A 30 8.92 23.30 9.46
CA ASP A 30 8.43 22.26 10.37
C ASP A 30 8.26 20.90 9.69
N ILE A 31 7.83 20.92 8.42
CA ILE A 31 7.67 19.72 7.60
C ILE A 31 9.04 19.16 7.21
N VAL A 32 10.01 20.02 6.88
CA VAL A 32 11.37 19.61 6.49
C VAL A 32 12.10 18.90 7.65
N LYS A 33 11.96 19.38 8.89
CA LYS A 33 12.54 18.73 10.07
C LYS A 33 11.95 17.35 10.36
N GLN A 34 10.67 17.16 10.06
CA GLN A 34 9.95 15.91 10.33
C GLN A 34 9.86 14.99 9.10
N ARG A 35 10.45 15.35 7.95
CA ARG A 35 10.46 14.52 6.72
C ARG A 35 10.84 13.08 6.99
N SER A 36 11.85 12.85 7.82
CA SER A 36 12.31 11.50 8.18
C SER A 36 11.20 10.70 8.88
N ILE A 37 10.48 11.32 9.81
CA ILE A 37 9.37 10.69 10.53
C ILE A 37 8.21 10.40 9.59
N PHE A 38 7.84 11.35 8.72
CA PHE A 38 6.78 11.15 7.73
C PHE A 38 7.10 10.00 6.76
N ILE A 39 8.36 9.88 6.32
CA ILE A 39 8.77 8.78 5.45
C ILE A 39 8.69 7.43 6.17
N VAL A 40 9.07 7.37 7.45
CA VAL A 40 8.96 6.15 8.26
C VAL A 40 7.50 5.76 8.46
N ILE A 41 6.60 6.72 8.71
CA ILE A 41 5.16 6.46 8.83
C ILE A 41 4.59 5.96 7.50
N ALA A 42 4.91 6.64 6.39
CA ALA A 42 4.47 6.24 5.06
C ALA A 42 4.94 4.81 4.72
N LEU A 43 6.20 4.48 5.01
CA LEU A 43 6.74 3.13 4.80
C LEU A 43 6.12 2.10 5.75
N SER A 44 5.92 2.45 7.02
CA SER A 44 5.31 1.57 8.04
C SER A 44 3.89 1.16 7.66
N ILE A 45 3.15 2.03 6.98
CA ILE A 45 1.80 1.75 6.49
C ILE A 45 1.84 1.07 5.11
N ALA A 46 2.73 1.52 4.21
CA ALA A 46 2.83 1.00 2.85
C ALA A 46 3.33 -0.45 2.79
N ILE A 47 4.32 -0.83 3.60
CA ILE A 47 4.89 -2.19 3.61
C ILE A 47 3.81 -3.26 3.91
N PRO A 48 3.05 -3.20 5.02
CA PRO A 48 2.01 -4.18 5.29
C PRO A 48 0.87 -4.13 4.27
N LEU A 49 0.54 -2.96 3.71
CA LEU A 49 -0.43 -2.82 2.62
C LEU A 49 0.02 -3.53 1.33
N VAL A 50 1.29 -3.39 0.95
CA VAL A 50 1.86 -4.07 -0.22
C VAL A 50 1.89 -5.58 -0.02
N ILE A 51 2.29 -6.04 1.18
CA ILE A 51 2.27 -7.47 1.53
C ILE A 51 0.83 -8.02 1.45
N LEU A 52 -0.14 -7.31 2.04
CA LEU A 52 -1.55 -7.67 1.96
C LEU A 52 -2.05 -7.66 0.51
N SER A 53 -1.66 -6.68 -0.30
CA SER A 53 -2.03 -6.57 -1.71
C SER A 53 -1.50 -7.74 -2.53
N LEU A 54 -0.21 -8.06 -2.39
CA LEU A 54 0.43 -9.20 -3.04
C LEU A 54 -0.19 -10.53 -2.60
N TRP A 55 -0.45 -10.67 -1.30
CA TRP A 55 -1.10 -11.86 -0.75
C TRP A 55 -2.52 -12.01 -1.29
N LEU A 56 -3.22 -10.90 -1.51
CA LEU A 56 -4.57 -10.91 -2.05
C LEU A 56 -4.63 -11.15 -3.56
N TRP A 57 -3.60 -10.68 -4.28
CA TRP A 57 -3.43 -10.95 -5.70
C TRP A 57 -3.04 -12.41 -5.95
N LYS A 58 -2.44 -13.09 -4.98
CA LYS A 58 -2.11 -14.51 -5.07
C LYS A 58 -3.40 -15.29 -5.41
N PRO A 59 -3.51 -15.84 -6.64
CA PRO A 59 -4.68 -16.63 -6.99
C PRO A 59 -4.69 -17.83 -6.06
N ARG A 60 -5.80 -18.03 -5.34
CA ARG A 60 -6.06 -19.31 -4.70
C ARG A 60 -6.23 -20.28 -5.86
N HIS A 61 -5.13 -20.94 -6.23
CA HIS A 61 -5.16 -22.03 -7.19
C HIS A 61 -6.17 -23.01 -6.61
N ASN A 62 -7.36 -23.06 -7.21
CA ASN A 62 -8.38 -24.00 -6.81
C ASN A 62 -7.75 -25.38 -6.86
N GLN A 63 -7.45 -25.95 -5.70
CA GLN A 63 -7.36 -27.39 -5.50
C GLN A 63 -8.76 -28.03 -5.59
N ASP A 64 -9.67 -27.45 -6.39
CA ASP A 64 -11.00 -27.96 -6.69
C ASP A 64 -11.00 -28.74 -8.02
N GLN A 65 -9.88 -29.40 -8.35
CA GLN A 65 -9.74 -30.26 -9.55
C GLN A 65 -9.20 -31.66 -9.21
N LYS A 66 -9.25 -32.11 -7.95
CA LYS A 66 -8.95 -33.53 -7.63
C LYS A 66 -9.67 -34.03 -6.39
N LYS A 67 -11.00 -34.01 -6.39
CA LYS A 67 -11.79 -34.88 -5.49
C LYS A 67 -13.19 -35.26 -6.01
N GLN A 68 -13.40 -35.24 -7.33
CA GLN A 68 -14.55 -35.88 -7.99
C GLN A 68 -14.16 -36.31 -9.42
N ASN A 69 -13.35 -37.39 -9.53
CA ASN A 69 -13.46 -38.42 -10.57
C ASN A 69 -12.55 -39.59 -10.18
#